data_AF-A0A7C1GML2-F1
#
_entry.id   AF-A0A7C1GML2-F1
#
_cell.length_a   1.000
_cell.length_b   1.000
_cell.length_c   1.000
_cell.angle_alpha   90.00
_cell.angle_beta   90.00
_cell.angle_gamma   90.00
#
_symmetry.space_group_name_H-M   'P 1'
#
loop_
_entity.id
_entity.type
_entity.pdbx_description
1 polymer ?
#
loop_
_entity_poly.entity_id
_entity_poly.type
_entity_poly.pdbx_seq_one_letter_code
_entity_poly.pdbx_strand_id
1 'polypeptide(L)'
;KEKAKVAAENRRKTLEEINVRMEKWRSVINSLLESVNTEYQNILSQVAATGFIHLINENDIEAAGLEIYVGFKGSPPIPLNIYSQSGGERSTATMAFLLALQKHIKSPFRAIDEYDVHMDPRNREIIANLLISAVKNEGAQYLAITPNQMFFEGKDVHIITVQNVDGKSLIREVD
;
A
#
# COMPACT_ATOMS: atom_id res chain seq x y z
N LYS A 1 19.18 24.29 -45.05
CA LYS A 1 20.29 23.95 -44.11
C LYS A 1 20.09 24.61 -42.75
N GLU A 2 19.78 25.90 -42.67
CA GLU A 2 19.56 26.63 -41.40
C GLU A 2 18.39 26.08 -40.55
N LYS A 3 17.21 25.87 -41.15
CA LYS A 3 16.07 25.24 -40.46
C LYS A 3 16.39 23.85 -39.88
N ALA A 4 17.26 23.09 -40.54
CA ALA A 4 17.66 21.76 -40.05
C ALA A 4 18.63 21.84 -38.86
N LYS A 5 19.54 22.83 -38.84
CA LYS A 5 20.41 23.11 -37.69
C LYS A 5 19.61 23.58 -36.48
N VAL A 6 18.69 24.53 -36.66
CA VAL A 6 17.82 25.03 -35.60
C VAL A 6 16.94 23.91 -35.04
N ALA A 7 16.37 23.06 -35.89
CA ALA A 7 15.58 21.91 -35.44
C ALA A 7 16.41 20.86 -34.68
N ALA A 8 17.66 20.62 -35.09
CA ALA A 8 18.57 19.71 -34.37
C ALA A 8 18.95 20.26 -32.99
N GLU A 9 19.26 21.55 -32.91
CA GLU A 9 19.61 22.22 -31.66
C GLU A 9 18.42 22.28 -30.68
N ASN A 10 17.21 22.58 -31.18
CA ASN A 10 16.01 22.54 -30.36
C ASN A 10 15.74 21.13 -29.82
N ARG A 11 15.87 20.09 -30.66
CA ARG A 11 15.74 18.69 -30.21
C ARG A 11 16.75 18.34 -29.12
N ARG A 12 18.02 18.76 -29.26
CA ARG A 12 19.06 18.53 -28.27
C ARG A 12 18.70 19.16 -26.92
N LYS A 13 18.28 20.42 -26.92
CA LYS A 13 17.85 21.12 -25.70
C LYS A 13 16.64 20.45 -25.05
N THR A 14 15.64 20.05 -25.84
CA THR A 14 14.47 19.31 -25.31
C THR A 14 14.87 17.99 -24.67
N LEU A 15 15.79 17.23 -25.29
CA LEU A 15 16.29 15.98 -24.73
C LEU A 15 17.06 16.19 -23.42
N GLU A 16 17.88 17.25 -23.34
CA GLU A 16 18.58 17.62 -22.11
C GLU A 16 17.60 17.96 -20.97
N GLU A 17 16.56 18.74 -21.27
CA GLU A 17 15.50 19.07 -20.29
C GLU A 17 14.75 17.82 -19.82
N ILE A 18 14.43 16.89 -20.73
CA ILE A 18 13.79 15.62 -20.39
C ILE A 18 14.70 14.81 -19.46
N ASN A 19 15.99 14.69 -19.77
CA ASN A 19 16.94 13.93 -18.95
C ASN A 19 17.03 14.51 -17.53
N VAL A 20 17.10 15.83 -17.37
CA VAL A 20 17.13 16.47 -16.05
C VAL A 20 15.85 16.18 -15.25
N ARG A 21 14.68 16.20 -15.90
CA ARG A 21 13.40 15.88 -15.24
C ARG A 21 13.32 14.41 -14.86
N MET A 22 13.80 13.51 -15.72
CA MET A 22 13.86 12.07 -15.47
C MET A 22 14.73 11.76 -14.26
N GLU A 23 15.92 12.34 -14.15
CA GLU A 23 16.81 12.16 -12.99
C GLU A 23 16.16 12.64 -11.69
N LYS A 24 15.49 13.81 -11.73
CA LYS A 24 14.77 14.32 -10.56
C LYS A 24 13.62 13.39 -10.16
N TRP A 25 12.85 12.91 -11.13
CA TRP A 25 11.76 11.97 -10.88
C TRP A 25 12.27 10.66 -10.25
N ARG A 26 13.33 10.06 -10.81
CA ARG A 26 13.95 8.85 -10.24
C ARG A 26 14.41 9.05 -8.81
N SER A 27 15.08 10.17 -8.53
CA SER A 27 15.55 10.50 -7.18
C SER A 27 14.39 10.54 -6.18
N VAL A 28 13.26 11.16 -6.55
CA VAL A 28 12.07 11.24 -5.69
C VAL A 28 11.43 9.87 -5.50
N ILE A 29 11.24 9.10 -6.57
CA ILE A 29 10.62 7.77 -6.49
C ILE A 29 11.50 6.80 -5.70
N ASN A 30 12.81 6.78 -5.92
CA ASN A 30 13.72 5.90 -5.20
C ASN A 30 13.75 6.21 -3.70
N SER A 31 13.76 7.50 -3.32
CA SER A 31 13.68 7.90 -1.92
C SER A 31 12.35 7.49 -1.27
N LEU A 32 11.23 7.63 -1.99
CA LEU A 32 9.93 7.14 -1.51
C LEU A 32 9.94 5.61 -1.35
N LEU A 33 10.40 4.87 -2.37
CA LEU A 33 10.41 3.41 -2.36
C LEU A 33 11.35 2.84 -1.30
N GLU A 34 12.44 3.51 -0.96
CA GLU A 34 13.33 3.09 0.12
C GLU A 34 12.60 3.11 1.47
N SER A 35 11.89 4.21 1.76
CA SER A 35 11.07 4.34 2.97
C SER A 35 9.91 3.34 2.99
N VAL A 36 9.19 3.21 1.86
CA VAL A 36 8.08 2.26 1.72
C VAL A 36 8.56 0.82 1.84
N ASN A 37 9.71 0.46 1.27
CA ASN A 37 10.29 -0.88 1.41
C ASN A 37 10.61 -1.22 2.85
N THR A 38 11.20 -0.28 3.58
CA THR A 38 11.53 -0.46 4.99
C THR A 38 10.27 -0.77 5.80
N GLU A 39 9.22 0.02 5.62
CA GLU A 39 7.96 -0.21 6.32
C GLU A 39 7.25 -1.49 5.87
N TYR A 40 7.26 -1.77 4.57
CA TYR A 40 6.67 -3.00 4.02
C TYR A 40 7.32 -4.25 4.60
N GLN A 41 8.65 -4.28 4.69
CA GLN A 41 9.40 -5.38 5.31
C GLN A 41 9.08 -5.51 6.80
N ASN A 42 8.98 -4.39 7.52
CA ASN A 42 8.59 -4.39 8.93
C ASN A 42 7.20 -5.01 9.13
N ILE A 43 6.23 -4.63 8.30
CA ILE A 43 4.86 -5.18 8.36
C ILE A 43 4.86 -6.66 8.00
N LEU A 44 5.51 -7.05 6.89
CA LEU A 44 5.57 -8.44 6.46
C LEU A 44 6.19 -9.36 7.52
N SER A 45 7.21 -8.88 8.24
CA SER A 45 7.86 -9.66 9.29
C SER A 45 6.89 -10.07 10.41
N GLN A 46 5.91 -9.22 10.73
CA GLN A 46 4.90 -9.50 11.76
C GLN A 46 3.92 -10.59 11.34
N VAL A 47 3.64 -10.71 10.05
CA VAL A 47 2.78 -11.74 9.45
C VAL A 47 3.57 -12.96 8.94
N ALA A 48 4.81 -13.14 9.41
CA ALA A 48 5.71 -14.23 9.02
C ALA A 48 5.93 -14.33 7.49
N ALA A 49 6.05 -13.17 6.84
CA ALA A 49 6.32 -13.02 5.42
C ALA A 49 7.57 -12.16 5.19
N THR A 50 8.10 -12.19 3.97
CA THR A 50 9.22 -11.37 3.52
C THR A 50 8.94 -10.85 2.12
N GLY A 51 9.55 -9.73 1.73
CA GLY A 51 9.24 -9.12 0.45
C GLY A 51 9.90 -7.76 0.24
N PHE A 52 9.70 -7.21 -0.94
CA PHE A 52 10.15 -5.88 -1.33
C PHE A 52 9.33 -5.37 -2.51
N ILE A 53 9.41 -4.08 -2.79
CA ILE A 53 8.83 -3.40 -3.94
C ILE A 53 9.97 -2.89 -4.80
N HIS A 54 9.87 -3.14 -6.11
CA HIS A 54 10.88 -2.76 -7.08
C HIS A 54 10.28 -1.88 -8.17
N LEU A 55 11.00 -0.83 -8.57
CA LEU A 55 10.67 0.00 -9.72
C LEU A 55 11.20 -0.67 -10.98
N ILE A 56 10.31 -0.98 -11.92
CA ILE A 56 10.67 -1.50 -13.23
C ILE A 56 10.61 -0.40 -14.29
N ASN A 57 11.39 -0.56 -15.37
CA ASN A 57 11.47 0.38 -16.49
C ASN A 57 11.74 1.84 -16.08
N GLU A 58 12.59 2.06 -15.06
CA GLU A 58 12.95 3.39 -14.56
C GLU A 58 13.55 4.34 -15.63
N ASN A 59 13.92 3.79 -16.78
CA ASN A 59 14.44 4.54 -17.92
C ASN A 59 13.39 5.25 -18.77
N ASP A 60 12.13 4.86 -18.64
CA ASP A 60 11.02 5.43 -19.37
C ASP A 60 9.83 5.60 -18.43
N ILE A 61 9.48 6.85 -18.11
CA ILE A 61 8.39 7.15 -17.18
C ILE A 61 7.04 6.63 -17.67
N GLU A 62 6.83 6.50 -18.99
CA GLU A 62 5.58 5.99 -19.55
C GLU A 62 5.48 4.47 -19.43
N ALA A 63 6.62 3.77 -19.43
CA ALA A 63 6.70 2.33 -19.25
C ALA A 63 6.98 1.92 -17.79
N ALA A 64 7.27 2.88 -16.91
CA ALA A 64 7.62 2.66 -15.52
C ALA A 64 6.47 2.01 -14.74
N GLY A 65 6.82 1.07 -13.87
CA GLY A 65 5.85 0.32 -13.07
C GLY A 65 6.43 -0.13 -11.74
N LEU A 66 5.56 -0.62 -10.86
CA LEU A 66 5.96 -1.21 -9.59
C LEU A 66 5.69 -2.71 -9.62
N GLU A 67 6.69 -3.50 -9.23
CA GLU A 67 6.53 -4.91 -8.94
C GLU A 67 6.63 -5.14 -7.43
N ILE A 68 5.64 -5.83 -6.88
CA ILE A 68 5.60 -6.21 -5.47
C ILE A 68 6.04 -7.66 -5.38
N TYR A 69 7.02 -7.94 -4.53
CA TYR A 69 7.50 -9.29 -4.24
C TYR A 69 7.08 -9.70 -2.84
N VAL A 70 6.66 -10.95 -2.69
CA VAL A 70 6.29 -11.52 -1.40
C VAL A 70 6.60 -13.02 -1.33
N GLY A 71 7.05 -13.46 -0.17
CA GLY A 71 7.30 -14.84 0.19
C GLY A 71 6.71 -15.13 1.57
N PHE A 72 5.88 -16.17 1.65
CA PHE A 72 5.26 -16.64 2.89
C PHE A 72 5.88 -17.95 3.35
N LYS A 73 5.81 -18.23 4.66
CA LYS A 73 6.19 -19.54 5.23
C LYS A 73 7.64 -19.94 4.91
N GLY A 74 8.55 -18.97 4.87
CA GLY A 74 9.97 -19.19 4.55
C GLY A 74 10.30 -19.40 3.08
N SER A 75 9.30 -19.32 2.17
CA SER A 75 9.56 -19.32 0.73
C SER A 75 10.23 -18.01 0.31
N PRO A 76 11.15 -18.03 -0.68
CA PRO A 76 11.78 -16.82 -1.18
C PRO A 76 10.72 -15.89 -1.81
N PRO A 77 10.89 -14.55 -1.72
CA PRO A 77 9.96 -13.63 -2.36
C PRO A 77 9.90 -13.82 -3.87
N ILE A 78 8.68 -13.93 -4.38
CA ILE A 78 8.37 -14.00 -5.82
C ILE A 78 7.37 -12.89 -6.18
N PRO A 79 7.25 -12.51 -7.46
CA PRO A 79 6.29 -11.49 -7.87
C PRO A 79 4.88 -11.83 -7.39
N LEU A 80 4.20 -10.85 -6.80
CA LEU A 80 2.83 -10.95 -6.35
C LEU A 80 1.93 -11.11 -7.58
N ASN A 81 1.32 -12.28 -7.73
CA ASN A 81 0.41 -12.56 -8.83
C ASN A 81 -0.68 -13.56 -8.42
N ILE A 82 -1.72 -13.65 -9.23
CA ILE A 82 -2.89 -14.51 -8.95
C ILE A 82 -2.60 -16.02 -9.01
N TYR A 83 -1.51 -16.43 -9.66
CA TYR A 83 -1.18 -17.83 -9.90
C TYR A 83 -0.26 -18.42 -8.83
N SER A 84 0.54 -17.61 -8.14
CA SER A 84 1.54 -18.10 -7.19
C SER A 84 1.19 -17.94 -5.71
N GLN A 85 0.38 -16.95 -5.34
CA GLN A 85 -0.06 -16.77 -3.95
C GLN A 85 -1.54 -17.13 -3.77
N SER A 86 -1.90 -17.63 -2.59
CA SER A 86 -3.31 -17.83 -2.22
C SER A 86 -4.06 -16.48 -2.09
N GLY A 87 -5.40 -16.51 -2.08
CA GLY A 87 -6.21 -15.29 -1.92
C GLY A 87 -5.89 -14.50 -0.65
N GLY A 88 -5.65 -15.19 0.46
CA GLY A 88 -5.26 -14.57 1.73
C GLY A 88 -3.86 -13.98 1.69
N GLU A 89 -2.88 -14.70 1.16
CA GLU A 89 -1.50 -14.21 1.00
C GLU A 89 -1.46 -12.96 0.12
N ARG A 90 -2.24 -12.93 -0.97
CA ARG A 90 -2.35 -11.74 -1.82
C ARG A 90 -2.96 -10.55 -1.09
N SER A 91 -4.02 -10.78 -0.32
CA SER A 91 -4.69 -9.72 0.43
C SER A 91 -3.77 -9.16 1.52
N THR A 92 -3.06 -10.02 2.24
CA THR A 92 -2.06 -9.65 3.25
C THR A 92 -0.93 -8.84 2.64
N ALA A 93 -0.34 -9.27 1.53
CA ALA A 93 0.73 -8.55 0.85
C ALA A 93 0.27 -7.18 0.34
N THR A 94 -0.93 -7.11 -0.26
CA THR A 94 -1.50 -5.87 -0.77
C THR A 94 -1.77 -4.88 0.37
N MET A 95 -2.38 -5.34 1.47
CA MET A 95 -2.63 -4.48 2.62
C MET A 95 -1.34 -4.03 3.31
N ALA A 96 -0.33 -4.88 3.41
CA ALA A 96 0.99 -4.49 3.91
C ALA A 96 1.61 -3.36 3.06
N PHE A 97 1.50 -3.44 1.74
CA PHE A 97 1.98 -2.39 0.83
C PHE A 97 1.19 -1.08 1.01
N LEU A 98 -0.13 -1.15 1.08
CA LEU A 98 -0.98 0.03 1.28
C LEU A 98 -0.71 0.70 2.63
N LEU A 99 -0.52 -0.07 3.70
CA LEU A 99 -0.13 0.44 5.02
C LEU A 99 1.25 1.12 4.99
N ALA A 100 2.22 0.53 4.30
CA ALA A 100 3.54 1.13 4.14
C ALA A 100 3.48 2.47 3.40
N LEU A 101 2.60 2.60 2.40
CA LEU A 101 2.36 3.86 1.70
C LEU A 101 1.64 4.90 2.56
N GLN A 102 0.75 4.49 3.48
CA GLN A 102 -0.08 5.41 4.25
C GLN A 102 0.73 6.43 5.06
N LYS A 103 1.92 6.07 5.57
CA LYS A 103 2.83 6.99 6.28
C LYS A 103 3.25 8.20 5.44
N HIS A 104 3.17 8.09 4.11
CA HIS A 104 3.52 9.17 3.18
C HIS A 104 2.30 9.97 2.69
N ILE A 105 1.08 9.55 3.03
CA ILE A 105 -0.16 10.19 2.59
C ILE A 105 -0.64 11.17 3.67
N LYS A 106 -0.66 12.46 3.37
CA LYS A 106 -1.25 13.46 4.28
C LYS A 106 -2.76 13.54 4.07
N SER A 107 -3.52 12.84 4.91
CA SER A 107 -4.99 12.95 4.93
C SER A 107 -5.51 12.99 6.37
N PRO A 108 -6.40 13.93 6.72
CA PRO A 108 -7.00 13.99 8.05
C PRO A 108 -7.97 12.84 8.33
N PHE A 109 -8.48 12.18 7.27
CA PHE A 109 -9.41 11.07 7.36
C PHE A 109 -9.05 9.99 6.34
N ARG A 110 -9.09 8.72 6.76
CA ARG A 110 -8.80 7.56 5.91
C ARG A 110 -9.87 6.50 6.12
N ALA A 111 -10.38 5.92 5.04
CA ALA A 111 -11.36 4.85 5.10
C ALA A 111 -10.84 3.61 4.36
N ILE A 112 -11.14 2.44 4.91
CA ILE A 112 -10.80 1.15 4.31
C ILE A 112 -12.01 0.24 4.43
N ASP A 113 -12.38 -0.41 3.33
CA ASP A 113 -13.54 -1.30 3.26
C ASP A 113 -13.09 -2.72 2.90
N GLU A 114 -13.77 -3.71 3.48
CA GLU A 114 -13.58 -5.15 3.24
C GLU A 114 -12.11 -5.65 3.23
N TYR A 115 -11.25 -4.99 3.99
CA TYR A 115 -9.80 -5.19 3.88
C TYR A 115 -9.32 -6.58 4.29
N ASP A 116 -10.11 -7.31 5.08
CA ASP A 116 -9.74 -8.56 5.73
C ASP A 116 -10.54 -9.78 5.25
N VAL A 117 -11.41 -9.63 4.25
CA VAL A 117 -12.36 -10.67 3.80
C VAL A 117 -11.66 -11.99 3.45
N HIS A 118 -10.50 -11.93 2.79
CA HIS A 118 -9.78 -13.11 2.35
C HIS A 118 -8.61 -13.50 3.28
N MET A 119 -8.36 -12.73 4.33
CA MET A 119 -7.27 -13.00 5.27
C MET A 119 -7.66 -14.09 6.26
N ASP A 120 -6.71 -14.95 6.61
CA ASP A 120 -6.86 -15.86 7.74
C ASP A 120 -6.97 -15.07 9.07
N PRO A 121 -7.57 -15.65 10.13
CA PRO A 121 -7.82 -14.95 11.38
C PRO A 121 -6.56 -14.35 12.03
N ARG A 122 -5.41 -15.03 11.93
CA ARG A 122 -4.15 -14.55 12.52
C ARG A 122 -3.64 -13.31 11.80
N ASN A 123 -3.56 -13.36 10.46
CA ASN A 123 -3.11 -12.20 9.68
C ASN A 123 -4.06 -11.01 9.82
N ARG A 124 -5.37 -11.27 9.86
CA ARG A 124 -6.40 -10.25 10.11
C ARG A 124 -6.16 -9.50 11.42
N GLU A 125 -5.94 -10.22 12.52
CA GLU A 125 -5.69 -9.61 13.83
C GLU A 125 -4.43 -8.74 13.82
N ILE A 126 -3.34 -9.24 13.22
CA ILE A 126 -2.07 -8.50 13.11
C ILE A 126 -2.27 -7.22 12.28
N ILE A 127 -2.92 -7.30 11.12
CA ILE A 127 -3.18 -6.13 10.25
C ILE A 127 -4.12 -5.12 10.95
N ALA A 128 -5.13 -5.58 11.66
CA ALA A 128 -6.02 -4.70 12.44
C ALA A 128 -5.24 -3.96 13.54
N ASN A 129 -4.32 -4.65 14.23
CA ASN A 129 -3.46 -4.04 15.24
C ASN A 129 -2.50 -3.00 14.65
N LEU A 130 -1.97 -3.27 13.45
CA LEU A 130 -1.12 -2.34 12.71
C LEU A 130 -1.89 -1.10 12.27
N LEU A 131 -3.12 -1.26 11.77
CA LEU A 131 -4.01 -0.15 11.41
C LEU A 131 -4.19 0.79 12.60
N ILE A 132 -4.61 0.25 13.75
CA ILE A 132 -4.82 1.03 14.98
C ILE A 132 -3.53 1.76 15.41
N SER A 133 -2.39 1.09 15.30
CA SER A 133 -1.09 1.66 15.68
C SER A 133 -0.66 2.79 14.74
N ALA A 134 -1.00 2.71 13.45
CA ALA A 134 -0.73 3.78 12.48
C ALA A 134 -1.56 5.04 12.78
N VAL A 135 -2.82 4.89 13.22
CA VAL A 135 -3.71 6.02 13.56
C VAL A 135 -3.19 6.84 14.74
N LYS A 136 -2.78 6.14 15.81
CA LYS A 136 -2.39 6.78 17.08
C LYS A 136 -1.24 7.76 16.94
N ASN A 137 -0.39 7.59 15.94
CA ASN A 137 0.85 8.36 15.79
C ASN A 137 0.72 9.56 14.83
N GLU A 138 -0.41 9.70 14.11
CA GLU A 138 -0.50 10.65 12.99
C GLU A 138 -1.61 11.71 13.12
N GLY A 139 -2.45 11.65 14.16
CA GLY A 139 -3.55 12.62 14.35
C GLY A 139 -4.59 12.57 13.23
N ALA A 140 -4.66 11.47 12.48
CA ALA A 140 -5.65 11.20 11.45
C ALA A 140 -6.80 10.36 12.04
N GLN A 141 -8.01 10.49 11.49
CA GLN A 141 -9.14 9.62 11.82
C GLN A 141 -9.21 8.46 10.81
N TYR A 142 -9.53 7.25 11.30
CA TYR A 142 -9.71 6.08 10.45
C TYR A 142 -11.12 5.51 10.56
N LEU A 143 -11.69 5.10 9.43
CA LEU A 143 -12.90 4.31 9.34
C LEU A 143 -12.56 2.97 8.69
N ALA A 144 -12.61 1.89 9.45
CA ALA A 144 -12.45 0.54 8.92
C ALA A 144 -13.81 -0.14 8.88
N ILE A 145 -14.19 -0.64 7.70
CA ILE A 145 -15.41 -1.42 7.50
C ILE A 145 -14.98 -2.86 7.25
N THR A 146 -15.59 -3.78 8.00
CA THR A 146 -15.34 -5.21 7.87
C THR A 146 -16.64 -5.99 8.08
N PRO A 147 -16.87 -7.08 7.33
CA PRO A 147 -17.97 -8.00 7.63
C PRO A 147 -17.62 -8.96 8.78
N ASN A 148 -16.37 -8.96 9.23
CA ASN A 148 -15.88 -9.88 10.26
C ASN A 148 -16.05 -9.28 11.66
N GLN A 149 -16.41 -10.13 12.62
CA GLN A 149 -16.36 -9.74 14.03
C GLN A 149 -14.91 -9.58 14.47
N MET A 150 -14.58 -8.42 15.02
CA MET A 150 -13.27 -8.14 15.61
C MET A 150 -13.43 -7.73 17.06
N PHE A 151 -12.49 -8.18 17.88
CA PHE A 151 -12.41 -7.84 19.30
C PHE A 151 -11.21 -6.93 19.52
N PHE A 152 -11.49 -5.68 19.88
CA PHE A 152 -10.47 -4.67 20.18
C PHE A 152 -10.44 -4.36 21.67
N GLU A 153 -10.21 -5.38 22.50
CA GLU A 153 -10.22 -5.23 23.95
C GLU A 153 -9.15 -4.23 24.41
N GLY A 154 -9.55 -3.24 25.21
CA GLY A 154 -8.65 -2.22 25.77
C GLY A 154 -8.07 -1.25 24.75
N LYS A 155 -8.65 -1.13 23.55
CA LYS A 155 -8.23 -0.15 22.54
C LYS A 155 -9.24 0.98 22.41
N ASP A 156 -8.73 2.18 22.23
CA ASP A 156 -9.52 3.38 21.94
C ASP A 156 -10.05 3.31 20.49
N VAL A 157 -11.13 2.55 20.30
CA VAL A 157 -11.78 2.30 19.01
C VAL A 157 -13.28 2.35 19.22
N HIS A 158 -13.97 3.21 18.45
CA HIS A 158 -15.43 3.19 18.39
C HIS A 158 -15.90 2.07 17.47
N ILE A 159 -16.65 1.11 18.01
CA ILE A 159 -17.18 -0.01 17.25
C ILE A 159 -18.65 0.23 16.94
N ILE A 160 -18.97 0.35 15.65
CA ILE A 160 -20.35 0.47 15.16
C ILE A 160 -20.71 -0.83 14.45
N THR A 161 -21.79 -1.45 14.90
CA THR A 161 -22.37 -2.65 14.27
C THR A 161 -23.59 -2.27 13.45
N VAL A 162 -23.71 -2.87 12.27
CA VAL A 162 -24.86 -2.71 11.37
C VAL A 162 -25.44 -4.09 11.08
N GLN A 163 -26.72 -4.29 11.39
CA GLN A 163 -27.42 -5.56 11.20
C GLN A 163 -28.68 -5.36 10.36
N ASN A 164 -28.96 -6.27 9.42
CA ASN A 164 -30.25 -6.30 8.75
C ASN A 164 -31.28 -7.04 9.62
N VAL A 165 -32.33 -6.34 10.05
CA VAL A 165 -33.45 -6.89 10.81
C VAL A 165 -34.73 -6.55 10.06
N ASP A 166 -35.44 -7.57 9.57
CA ASP A 166 -36.69 -7.43 8.80
C ASP A 166 -36.59 -6.43 7.63
N GLY A 167 -35.48 -6.44 6.90
CA GLY A 167 -35.24 -5.56 5.76
C GLY A 167 -34.84 -4.13 6.13
N LYS A 168 -34.61 -3.83 7.41
CA LYS A 168 -34.13 -2.53 7.90
C LYS A 168 -32.72 -2.66 8.49
N SER A 169 -31.89 -1.65 8.27
CA SER A 169 -30.56 -1.56 8.91
C SER A 169 -30.71 -1.06 10.34
N LEU A 170 -30.39 -1.91 11.31
CA LEU A 170 -30.27 -1.58 12.71
C LEU A 170 -28.80 -1.26 13.03
N ILE A 171 -28.56 -0.07 13.58
CA ILE A 171 -27.22 0.43 13.92
C ILE A 171 -27.07 0.45 15.44
N ARG A 172 -25.95 -0.05 15.97
CA ARG A 172 -25.63 -0.02 17.40
C ARG A 172 -24.15 0.29 17.61
N GLU A 173 -23.85 1.15 18.57
CA GLU A 173 -22.50 1.30 19.11
C GLU A 173 -22.26 0.20 20.16
N VAL A 174 -21.07 -0.38 20.16
CA VAL A 174 -20.64 -1.39 21.13
C VAL A 174 -19.69 -0.69 22.10
N ASP A 175 -20.08 -0.70 23.39
CA ASP A 175 -19.26 -0.21 24.50
C ASP A 175 -18.09 -1.16 24.83
#